data_AF-A0A3M1WAB6-F1
#
_entry.id   AF-A0A3M1WAB6-F1
#
_cell.length_a   1.000
_cell.length_b   1.000
_cell.length_c   1.000
_cell.angle_alpha   90.00
_cell.angle_beta   90.00
_cell.angle_gamma   90.00
#
_symmetry.space_group_name_H-M   'P 1'
#
loop_
_entity.id
_entity.type
_entity.pdbx_description
1 polymer ?
#
loop_
_entity_poly.entity_id
_entity_poly.type
_entity_poly.pdbx_seq_one_letter_code
_entity_poly.pdbx_strand_id
1 'polypeptide(L)' 'GDVVLELDRLNPQVAARLLRPLTRWRRYDSHRASLMHAELERIMAREGLSRDVFEIVQHGLEDG' A
#
# COMPACT_ATOMS: atom_id res chain seq x y z
N GLY A 1 -4.69 -1.49 6.37
CA GLY A 1 -4.19 -0.15 6.00
C GLY A 1 -4.17 0.83 7.15
N ASP A 2 -5.05 0.72 8.16
CA ASP A 2 -5.06 1.72 9.24
C ASP A 2 -3.76 1.70 10.06
N VAL A 3 -3.23 0.51 10.35
CA VAL A 3 -1.89 0.32 10.95
C VAL A 3 -0.78 0.89 10.07
N VAL A 4 -0.89 0.77 8.73
CA VAL A 4 0.10 1.33 7.81
C VAL A 4 0.09 2.86 7.89
N LEU A 5 -1.08 3.47 8.01
CA LEU A 5 -1.24 4.92 8.05
C LEU A 5 -0.82 5.51 9.41
N GLU A 6 -1.01 4.78 10.49
CA GLU A 6 -0.45 5.13 11.80
C GLU A 6 1.08 5.04 11.77
N LEU A 7 1.61 3.92 11.27
CA LEU A 7 3.05 3.73 11.13
C LEU A 7 3.66 4.70 10.13
N ASP A 8 2.95 5.14 9.10
CA ASP A 8 3.45 6.11 8.13
C ASP A 8 3.84 7.43 8.81
N ARG A 9 3.04 7.86 9.79
CA ARG A 9 3.31 9.09 10.56
C ARG A 9 4.49 8.93 11.53
N LEU A 10 4.72 7.72 12.04
CA LEU A 10 5.76 7.44 13.04
C LEU A 10 7.08 7.01 12.42
N ASN A 11 7.02 6.17 11.39
CA ASN A 11 8.14 5.56 10.70
C ASN A 11 7.73 5.13 9.26
N PRO A 12 7.80 6.06 8.29
CA PRO A 12 7.54 5.82 6.87
C PRO A 12 8.19 4.56 6.29
N GLN A 13 9.45 4.28 6.65
CA GLN A 13 10.20 3.16 6.11
C GLN A 13 9.66 1.80 6.57
N VAL A 14 9.16 1.74 7.81
CA VAL A 14 8.53 0.52 8.34
C VAL A 14 7.16 0.34 7.70
N ALA A 15 6.36 1.40 7.59
CA ALA A 15 5.07 1.36 6.90
C ALA A 15 5.21 0.88 5.44
N ALA A 16 6.19 1.42 4.71
CA ALA A 16 6.50 1.03 3.33
C ALA A 16 6.89 -0.46 3.21
N ARG A 17 7.67 -0.99 4.16
CA ARG A 17 8.03 -2.42 4.19
C ARG A 17 6.81 -3.33 4.38
N LEU A 18 5.84 -2.92 5.19
CA LEU A 18 4.61 -3.69 5.44
C LEU A 18 3.71 -3.75 4.20
N LEU A 19 3.82 -2.80 3.28
CA LEU A 19 3.04 -2.77 2.04
C LEU A 19 3.60 -3.66 0.93
N ARG A 20 4.88 -4.02 0.97
CA ARG A 20 5.54 -4.81 -0.09
C ARG A 20 4.85 -6.15 -0.45
N PRO A 21 4.23 -6.89 0.48
CA PRO A 21 3.43 -8.07 0.12
C PRO A 21 2.14 -7.68 -0.60
N LEU A 22 1.54 -6.56 -0.20
CA LEU A 22 0.30 -6.03 -0.74
C LEU A 22 0.45 -5.56 -2.19
N THR A 23 1.63 -5.07 -2.58
CA THR A 23 1.92 -4.66 -3.97
C THR A 23 1.96 -5.81 -4.97
N ARG A 24 2.00 -7.07 -4.54
CA ARG A 24 2.05 -8.26 -5.43
C ARG A 24 0.68 -8.88 -5.66
N TRP A 25 -0.37 -8.06 -5.66
CA TRP A 25 -1.76 -8.49 -5.62
C TRP A 25 -2.20 -9.26 -6.88
N ARG A 26 -1.62 -9.03 -8.08
CA ARG A 26 -1.97 -9.82 -9.29
C ARG A 26 -1.56 -11.28 -9.21
N ARG A 27 -0.71 -11.66 -8.24
CA ARG A 27 -0.32 -13.08 -8.02
C ARG A 27 -1.36 -13.89 -7.25
N TYR A 28 -2.38 -13.24 -6.69
CA TYR A 28 -3.44 -13.88 -5.93
C TYR A 28 -4.66 -14.11 -6.83
N ASP A 29 -5.58 -14.97 -6.40
CA ASP A 29 -6.89 -15.12 -7.05
C ASP A 29 -7.67 -13.80 -7.05
N SER A 30 -8.64 -13.71 -7.95
CA SER A 30 -9.40 -12.50 -8.22
C SER A 30 -10.04 -11.87 -6.98
N HIS A 31 -10.52 -12.66 -6.02
CA HIS A 31 -11.16 -12.13 -4.82
C HIS A 31 -10.14 -11.43 -3.92
N ARG A 32 -9.02 -12.10 -3.60
CA ARG A 32 -7.95 -11.52 -2.77
C ARG A 32 -7.25 -10.36 -3.49
N ALA A 33 -6.98 -10.51 -4.77
CA ALA A 33 -6.38 -9.47 -5.61
C ALA A 33 -7.22 -8.17 -5.57
N SER A 34 -8.55 -8.29 -5.68
CA SER A 34 -9.46 -7.14 -5.62
C SER A 34 -9.43 -6.44 -4.25
N LEU A 35 -9.42 -7.20 -3.15
CA LEU A 35 -9.34 -6.63 -1.80
C LEU A 35 -8.00 -5.90 -1.56
N MET A 36 -6.90 -6.48 -2.04
CA MET A 36 -5.57 -5.89 -1.91
C MET A 36 -5.42 -4.61 -2.75
N HIS A 37 -5.92 -4.63 -3.99
CA HIS A 37 -5.93 -3.45 -4.87
C HIS A 37 -6.75 -2.31 -4.26
N ALA A 38 -7.97 -2.60 -3.80
CA ALA A 38 -8.83 -1.61 -3.16
C ALA A 38 -8.16 -0.99 -1.92
N GLU A 39 -7.40 -1.77 -1.16
CA GLU A 39 -6.68 -1.26 -0.01
C GLU A 39 -5.48 -0.38 -0.39
N LEU A 40 -4.76 -0.70 -1.48
CA LEU A 40 -3.73 0.17 -2.04
C LEU A 40 -4.31 1.50 -2.52
N GLU A 41 -5.44 1.47 -3.24
CA GLU A 41 -6.15 2.69 -3.67
C GLU A 41 -6.61 3.54 -2.48
N ARG A 42 -7.16 2.90 -1.44
CA ARG A 42 -7.58 3.58 -0.21
C ARG A 42 -6.41 4.27 0.48
N ILE A 43 -5.25 3.62 0.52
CA ILE A 43 -4.03 4.22 1.10
C ILE A 43 -3.59 5.39 0.22
N MET A 44 -3.50 5.21 -1.09
CA MET A 44 -3.10 6.25 -2.05
C MET A 44 -3.94 7.53 -1.93
N ALA A 45 -5.24 7.40 -1.65
CA ALA A 45 -6.17 8.51 -1.49
C ALA A 45 -5.95 9.33 -0.19
N ARG A 46 -5.02 8.94 0.68
CA ARG A 46 -4.78 9.64 1.95
C ARG A 46 -3.88 10.86 1.74
N GLU A 47 -4.38 12.02 2.16
CA GLU A 47 -3.57 13.24 2.23
C GLU A 47 -2.45 13.11 3.26
N GLY A 48 -1.32 13.76 2.98
CA GLY A 48 -0.16 13.78 3.89
C GLY A 48 0.60 12.46 3.97
N LEU A 49 0.40 11.57 3.00
CA LEU A 49 1.17 10.35 2.81
C LEU A 49 2.67 10.66 2.74
N SER A 50 3.50 9.89 3.46
CA SER A 50 4.93 10.01 3.29
C SER A 50 5.36 9.61 1.88
N ARG A 51 6.50 10.14 1.45
CA ARG A 51 7.10 9.80 0.16
C ARG A 51 7.41 8.30 0.04
N ASP A 52 7.94 7.67 1.10
CA ASP A 52 8.31 6.25 1.09
C ASP A 52 7.09 5.35 0.84
N VAL A 53 5.96 5.68 1.49
CA VAL A 53 4.72 4.92 1.33
C VAL A 53 4.06 5.22 -0.01
N PHE A 54 4.04 6.49 -0.42
CA PHE A 54 3.51 6.90 -1.73
C PHE A 54 4.19 6.15 -2.88
N GLU A 55 5.53 6.12 -2.92
CA GLU A 55 6.28 5.44 -3.98
C GLU A 55 5.96 3.94 -4.06
N ILE A 56 5.84 3.27 -2.91
CA ILE A 56 5.51 1.83 -2.86
C ILE A 56 4.08 1.56 -3.32
N VAL A 57 3.11 2.38 -2.90
CA VAL A 57 1.70 2.22 -3.29
C VAL A 57 1.52 2.54 -4.77
N GLN A 58 2.16 3.60 -5.27
CA GLN A 58 2.13 3.95 -6.70
C GLN A 58 2.65 2.79 -7.55
N HIS A 59 3.87 2.33 -7.25
CA HIS A 59 4.48 1.22 -7.95
C HIS A 59 3.64 -0.06 -7.86
N GLY A 60 3.02 -0.32 -6.70
CA GLY A 60 2.13 -1.47 -6.54
C GLY A 60 0.84 -1.40 -7.35
N LEU A 61 0.29 -0.21 -7.61
CA LEU A 61 -0.89 -0.04 -8.46
C LEU A 61 -0.54 -0.14 -9.95
N GLU A 62 0.63 0.36 -10.36
CA GLU A 62 1.13 0.29 -11.73
C GLU A 62 1.57 -1.14 -12.12
N ASP A 63 2.46 -1.73 -11.31
CA ASP A 63 3.22 -2.95 -11.66
C ASP A 63 2.73 -4.23 -10.97
N GLY A 64 1.64 -4.14 -10.20
CA GLY A 64 1.20 -5.20 -9.28
C GLY A 64 0.88 -6.56 -9.87
#